data_AF-A0AAW9I1D6-F1
#
_entry.id   AF-A0AAW9I1D6-F1
#
_cell.length_a   1.000
_cell.length_b   1.000
_cell.length_c   1.000
_cell.angle_alpha   90.00
_cell.angle_beta   90.00
_cell.angle_gamma   90.00
#
_symmetry.space_group_name_H-M   'P 1'
#
loop_
_entity.id
_entity.type
_entity.pdbx_description
1 polymer ?
#
loop_
_entity_poly.entity_id
_entity_poly.type
_entity_poly.pdbx_seq_one_letter_code
_entity_poly.pdbx_strand_id
1 'polypeptide(L)' 'MAISENKKRIQITLDKSNLELIQKVSKENRHTVSDTVNILIEKYLKSNEPEKE' A
#
# COMPACT_ATOMS: atom_id res chain seq x y z
N MET A 1 -1.47 -2.20 -15.26
CA MET A 1 -1.24 -0.77 -14.95
C MET A 1 0.18 -0.44 -15.37
N ALA A 2 0.35 0.52 -16.29
CA ALA A 2 1.67 1.04 -16.61
C ALA A 2 2.23 1.71 -15.35
N ILE A 3 3.40 1.26 -14.91
CA ILE A 3 4.10 1.87 -13.79
C ILE A 3 4.86 3.05 -14.38
N SER A 4 4.58 4.27 -13.93
CA SER A 4 5.35 5.46 -14.33
C SER A 4 6.84 5.22 -14.13
N GLU A 5 7.71 5.70 -15.01
CA GLU A 5 9.17 5.41 -15.02
C GLU A 5 9.86 5.61 -13.64
N ASN A 6 9.32 6.48 -12.79
CA ASN A 6 9.84 6.76 -11.45
C ASN A 6 9.32 5.84 -10.32
N LYS A 7 8.43 4.89 -10.60
CA LYS A 7 7.88 3.99 -9.57
C LYS A 7 8.65 2.66 -9.55
N LYS A 8 9.30 2.37 -8.43
CA LYS A 8 9.93 1.07 -8.19
C LYS A 8 8.85 0.03 -7.87
N ARG A 9 8.94 -1.15 -8.50
CA ARG A 9 8.07 -2.28 -8.18
C ARG A 9 8.63 -3.00 -6.96
N ILE A 10 7.80 -3.20 -5.95
CA ILE A 10 8.10 -4.03 -4.79
C ILE A 10 7.11 -5.18 -4.73
N GLN A 11 7.55 -6.31 -4.18
CA GLN A 11 6.70 -7.44 -3.88
C GLN A 11 6.69 -7.63 -2.37
N ILE A 12 5.49 -7.76 -1.81
CA ILE A 12 5.29 -8.04 -0.39
C ILE A 12 4.56 -9.37 -0.25
N THR A 13 4.88 -10.11 0.80
CA THR A 13 4.19 -11.35 1.15
C THR A 13 3.37 -11.11 2.40
N LEU A 14 2.11 -11.54 2.37
CA LEU A 14 1.16 -11.37 3.46
C LEU A 14 0.43 -12.68 3.68
N ASP A 15 -0.01 -12.91 4.91
CA ASP A 15 -0.91 -14.01 5.22
C ASP A 15 -2.25 -13.85 4.49
N LYS A 16 -2.89 -14.97 4.19
CA LYS A 16 -4.15 -15.00 3.46
C LYS A 16 -5.26 -14.19 4.15
N SER A 17 -5.34 -14.28 5.48
CA SER A 17 -6.31 -13.51 6.30
C SER A 17 -6.11 -12.00 6.15
N ASN A 18 -4.86 -11.54 6.17
CA ASN A 18 -4.52 -10.12 6.00
C ASN A 18 -4.80 -9.66 4.57
N LEU A 19 -4.52 -10.50 3.57
CA LEU A 19 -4.84 -10.19 2.17
C LEU A 19 -6.36 -10.04 1.95
N GLU A 20 -7.17 -10.92 2.52
CA GLU A 20 -8.64 -10.85 2.42
C GLU A 20 -9.19 -9.58 3.08
N LEU A 21 -8.65 -9.19 4.24
CA LEU A 21 -8.98 -7.94 4.90
C LEU A 21 -8.69 -6.73 4.00
N ILE A 22 -7.48 -6.67 3.44
CA ILE A 22 -7.08 -5.57 2.55
C ILE A 22 -7.99 -5.53 1.32
N GLN A 23 -8.28 -6.68 0.70
CA GLN A 23 -9.18 -6.74 -0.46
C GLN A 23 -10.59 -6.21 -0.15
N LYS A 24 -11.12 -6.51 1.04
CA LYS A 24 -12.42 -6.00 1.48
C LYS A 24 -12.39 -4.48 1.61
N VAL A 25 -11.39 -3.94 2.30
CA VAL A 25 -11.20 -2.49 2.48
C VAL A 25 -10.98 -1.80 1.12
N SER A 26 -10.20 -2.40 0.22
CA SER A 26 -9.98 -1.87 -1.13
C SER A 26 -11.29 -1.79 -1.92
N LYS A 27 -12.15 -2.82 -1.84
CA LYS A 27 -13.46 -2.81 -2.50
C LYS A 27 -14.40 -1.74 -1.94
N GLU A 28 -14.45 -1.60 -0.63
CA GLU A 28 -15.27 -0.58 0.05
C GLU A 28 -14.87 0.84 -0.38
N ASN A 29 -13.56 1.08 -0.52
CA ASN A 29 -13.01 2.38 -0.93
C ASN A 29 -12.89 2.56 -2.45
N ARG A 30 -13.32 1.59 -3.27
CA ARG A 30 -13.17 1.59 -4.74
C ARG A 30 -11.72 1.78 -5.21
N HIS A 31 -10.76 1.26 -4.45
CA HIS A 31 -9.34 1.30 -4.74
C HIS A 31 -8.81 -0.06 -5.18
N THR A 32 -7.63 -0.08 -5.80
CA THR A 32 -6.89 -1.34 -5.94
C THR A 32 -6.25 -1.75 -4.62
N VAL A 33 -5.92 -3.03 -4.47
CA VAL A 33 -5.14 -3.54 -3.33
C VAL A 33 -3.83 -2.78 -3.22
N SER A 34 -3.14 -2.54 -4.33
CA SER A 34 -1.89 -1.80 -4.39
C SER A 34 -2.03 -0.36 -3.90
N ASP A 35 -3.08 0.35 -4.31
CA ASP A 35 -3.32 1.74 -3.88
C ASP A 35 -3.63 1.80 -2.38
N THR A 36 -4.43 0.84 -1.90
CA THR A 36 -4.76 0.74 -0.46
C THR A 36 -3.51 0.51 0.38
N VAL A 37 -2.64 -0.41 -0.07
CA VAL A 37 -1.34 -0.66 0.58
C VAL A 37 -0.46 0.59 0.54
N ASN A 38 -0.43 1.32 -0.58
CA ASN A 38 0.35 2.56 -0.68
C ASN A 38 -0.15 3.63 0.31
N ILE A 39 -1.46 3.81 0.43
CA ILE A 39 -2.07 4.74 1.38
C ILE A 39 -1.74 4.33 2.82
N LEU A 40 -1.80 3.04 3.14
CA LEU A 40 -1.46 2.54 4.48
C LEU A 40 0.02 2.77 4.78
N ILE A 41 0.91 2.51 3.84
CA ILE A 41 2.35 2.79 3.97
C ILE A 41 2.56 4.28 4.23
N GLU A 42 1.96 5.16 3.43
CA GLU A 42 2.09 6.61 3.63
C GLU A 42 1.56 7.06 4.99
N LYS A 43 0.44 6.49 5.44
CA LYS A 43 -0.18 6.85 6.72
C LYS A 43 0.62 6.41 7.94
N TYR A 44 1.28 5.24 7.88
CA TYR A 44 1.88 4.62 9.07
C TYR A 44 3.42 4.60 9.06
N LEU A 45 4.06 4.66 7.89
CA LEU A 45 5.51 4.63 7.77
C LEU A 45 6.11 6.03 7.57
N LYS A 46 5.51 6.90 6.75
CA LYS A 46 6.03 8.29 6.61
C LYS A 46 5.84 9.12 7.88
N SER A 47 4.75 8.92 8.63
CA SER A 47 4.56 9.62 9.90
C SER A 47 5.55 9.22 11.00
N ASN A 48 6.35 8.17 10.78
CA ASN A 48 7.35 7.67 11.72
C ASN A 48 8.80 7.88 11.26
N GLU A 49 9.04 8.45 10.08
CA GLU A 49 10.39 8.87 9.72
C GLU A 49 10.67 10.21 10.42
N PRO A 50 11.68 10.29 11.32
CA PRO A 50 12.19 11.60 11.73
C PRO A 50 12.69 12.27 10.45
N GLU A 51 12.20 13.48 10.17
CA GLU A 51 12.71 14.31 9.09
C GLU A 51 14.23 14.37 9.25
N LYS A 52 14.95 13.70 8.35
CA LYS A 52 16.40 13.84 8.26
C LYS A 52 16.64 15.19 7.59
N GLU A 53 16.84 16.22 8.43
CA GLU A 53 17.54 17.46 8.07
C GLU A 53 18.96 17.17 7.58
#